data_AF-A0A830FH81-F1
#
_entry.id   AF-A0A830FH81-F1
#
_cell.length_a   1.000
_cell.length_b   1.000
_cell.length_c   1.000
_cell.angle_alpha   90.00
_cell.angle_beta   90.00
_cell.angle_gamma   90.00
#
_symmetry.space_group_name_H-M   'P 1'
#
loop_
_entity.id
_entity.type
_entity.pdbx_description
1 polymer ?
#
loop_
_entity_poly.entity_id
_entity_poly.type
_entity_poly.pdbx_seq_one_letter_code
_entity_poly.pdbx_strand_id
1 'polypeptide(L)'
;MWHMAIRGERVDEDVAHAPQVPLDGRDAALLLVPLLALTALYCLPDALVRPLALSHLNPEPWSFYTAHFVHFSRGHFLNDAAAYLLLAPTAYLLFTWADDRAFFRRAFLTVLLAFPVALSAVGLALPRRVVTYGFSGLAMALFGLVGVAAFRYLETCPGDIDLGHAPGLFFAATTAIPLLVLPHTPTAMALTAASALPTAYYTRSTVRALPRDARQSIVHRPGAAELPGFAAFLVLASPFAAFPPNPFAGAVTVDIFLHFVGFALGFLVPYTALVTRKCARLSRESG
;
A
#
# COMPACT_ATOMS: atom_id res chain seq x y z
N MET A 1 -57.62 -31.57 -20.27
CA MET A 1 -56.33 -31.97 -20.86
C MET A 1 -55.62 -30.69 -21.31
N TRP A 2 -54.91 -30.04 -20.39
CA TRP A 2 -54.17 -28.80 -20.65
C TRP A 2 -52.69 -29.11 -20.44
N HIS A 3 -51.93 -29.27 -21.52
CA HIS A 3 -50.48 -29.42 -21.48
C HIS A 3 -49.86 -28.02 -21.55
N MET A 4 -49.41 -27.53 -20.40
CA MET A 4 -48.61 -26.32 -20.29
C MET A 4 -47.15 -26.70 -20.48
N ALA A 5 -46.60 -26.36 -21.65
CA ALA A 5 -45.18 -26.53 -21.95
C ALA A 5 -44.38 -25.45 -21.22
N ILE A 6 -43.64 -25.84 -20.17
CA ILE A 6 -42.63 -24.98 -19.56
C ILE A 6 -41.44 -24.93 -20.50
N ARG A 7 -41.29 -23.80 -21.18
CA ARG A 7 -40.12 -23.43 -21.96
C ARG A 7 -38.97 -23.22 -20.97
N GLY A 8 -38.03 -24.16 -20.94
CA GLY A 8 -36.77 -23.99 -20.23
C GLY A 8 -35.97 -22.90 -20.92
N GLU A 9 -36.06 -21.67 -20.43
CA GLU A 9 -35.08 -20.63 -20.70
C GLU A 9 -33.76 -21.11 -20.09
N ARG A 10 -32.84 -21.54 -20.96
CA ARG A 10 -31.43 -21.58 -20.61
C ARG A 10 -31.04 -20.16 -20.29
N VAL A 11 -30.91 -19.87 -19.00
CA VAL A 11 -30.06 -18.78 -18.53
C VAL A 11 -28.66 -19.21 -18.96
N ASP A 12 -28.22 -18.71 -20.11
CA ASP A 12 -26.80 -18.71 -20.43
C ASP A 12 -26.15 -17.90 -19.31
N GLU A 13 -25.61 -18.61 -18.32
CA GLU A 13 -24.69 -18.05 -17.35
C GLU A 13 -23.48 -17.58 -18.14
N ASP A 14 -23.55 -16.34 -18.62
CA ASP A 14 -22.41 -15.58 -19.09
C ASP A 14 -21.55 -15.32 -17.85
N VAL A 15 -20.82 -16.37 -17.43
CA VAL A 15 -19.82 -16.31 -16.36
C VAL A 15 -18.76 -15.38 -16.89
N ALA A 16 -18.94 -14.08 -16.62
CA ALA A 16 -18.01 -13.04 -16.97
C ALA A 16 -16.62 -13.47 -16.48
N HIS A 17 -15.80 -13.92 -17.43
CA HIS A 17 -14.43 -14.31 -17.13
C HIS A 17 -13.73 -13.07 -16.56
N ALA A 18 -12.95 -13.28 -15.49
CA ALA A 18 -12.09 -12.23 -14.95
C ALA A 18 -11.34 -11.60 -16.13
N PRO A 19 -11.36 -10.26 -16.29
CA PRO A 19 -10.73 -9.61 -17.42
C PRO A 19 -9.26 -10.05 -17.45
N GLN A 20 -8.86 -10.73 -18.52
CA GLN A 20 -7.46 -11.06 -18.71
C GLN A 20 -6.74 -9.74 -18.98
N VAL A 21 -5.98 -9.28 -17.98
CA VAL A 21 -5.15 -8.10 -18.10
C VAL A 21 -3.76 -8.56 -18.52
N PRO A 22 -3.40 -8.48 -19.81
CA PRO A 22 -2.03 -8.76 -20.22
C PRO A 22 -1.07 -7.77 -19.56
N LEU A 23 -0.03 -8.33 -18.93
CA LEU A 23 1.09 -7.57 -18.41
C LEU A 23 1.88 -7.01 -19.60
N ASP A 24 1.77 -5.71 -19.89
CA ASP A 24 2.65 -5.03 -20.86
C ASP A 24 4.09 -5.14 -20.35
N GLY A 25 5.03 -5.39 -21.27
CA GLY A 25 6.45 -5.52 -20.96
C GLY A 25 7.03 -4.33 -20.20
N ARG A 26 6.44 -3.13 -20.36
CA ARG A 26 6.82 -1.95 -19.55
C ARG A 26 6.49 -2.14 -18.07
N ASP A 27 5.34 -2.70 -17.73
CA ASP A 27 4.94 -2.90 -16.33
C ASP A 27 5.63 -4.12 -15.74
N ALA A 28 5.89 -5.12 -16.58
CA ALA A 28 6.79 -6.22 -16.22
C ALA A 28 8.15 -5.67 -15.79
N ALA A 29 8.76 -4.79 -16.60
CA ALA A 29 10.02 -4.16 -16.27
C ALA A 29 9.92 -3.30 -15.00
N LEU A 30 8.86 -2.50 -14.85
CA LEU A 30 8.66 -1.69 -13.63
C LEU A 30 8.57 -2.54 -12.37
N LEU A 31 7.94 -3.72 -12.41
CA LEU A 31 7.83 -4.62 -11.26
C LEU A 31 9.05 -5.52 -11.06
N LEU A 32 9.82 -5.83 -12.11
CA LEU A 32 10.97 -6.73 -12.00
C LEU A 32 12.26 -5.99 -11.66
N VAL A 33 12.50 -4.81 -12.23
CA VAL A 33 13.74 -4.06 -12.04
C VAL A 33 14.05 -3.77 -10.56
N PRO A 34 13.09 -3.31 -9.72
CA PRO A 34 13.38 -3.08 -8.31
C PRO A 34 13.72 -4.37 -7.55
N LEU A 35 13.02 -5.47 -7.84
CA LEU A 35 13.33 -6.77 -7.24
C LEU A 35 14.72 -7.27 -7.62
N LEU A 36 15.08 -7.12 -8.90
CA LEU A 36 16.42 -7.46 -9.39
C LEU A 36 17.48 -6.58 -8.74
N ALA A 37 17.24 -5.27 -8.60
CA ALA A 37 18.15 -4.34 -7.93
C ALA A 37 18.34 -4.70 -6.44
N LEU A 38 17.26 -4.97 -5.70
CA LEU A 38 17.30 -5.44 -4.31
C LEU A 38 18.13 -6.71 -4.17
N THR A 39 17.89 -7.68 -5.05
CA THR A 39 18.58 -8.98 -5.04
C THR A 39 20.05 -8.81 -5.41
N ALA A 40 20.36 -8.05 -6.46
CA ALA A 40 21.72 -7.82 -6.91
C ALA A 40 22.56 -7.12 -5.83
N LEU A 41 22.02 -6.07 -5.19
CA LEU A 41 22.71 -5.37 -4.10
C LEU A 41 22.91 -6.28 -2.89
N TYR A 42 21.94 -7.11 -2.53
CA TYR A 42 22.11 -8.07 -1.43
C TYR A 42 23.20 -9.13 -1.71
N CYS A 43 23.40 -9.52 -2.97
CA CYS A 43 24.43 -10.50 -3.35
C CYS A 43 25.85 -9.91 -3.42
N LEU A 44 26.03 -8.59 -3.37
CA LEU A 44 27.36 -7.98 -3.39
C LEU A 44 28.07 -8.11 -2.04
N PRO A 45 29.42 -8.16 -2.03
CA PRO A 45 30.20 -8.13 -0.80
C PRO A 45 29.92 -6.88 0.05
N ASP A 46 29.90 -7.05 1.37
CA ASP A 46 29.73 -5.98 2.36
C ASP A 46 30.58 -4.73 2.09
N ALA A 47 31.82 -4.92 1.65
CA ALA A 47 32.74 -3.83 1.35
C ALA A 47 32.23 -2.87 0.26
N LEU A 48 31.44 -3.37 -0.69
CA LEU A 48 30.88 -2.57 -1.79
C LEU A 48 29.56 -1.90 -1.41
N VAL A 49 28.76 -2.52 -0.56
CA VAL A 49 27.41 -2.04 -0.21
C VAL A 49 27.37 -1.18 1.05
N ARG A 50 28.34 -1.34 1.95
CA ARG A 50 28.42 -0.53 3.19
C ARG A 50 28.48 0.97 2.93
N PRO A 51 29.22 1.49 1.93
CA PRO A 51 29.22 2.93 1.58
C PRO A 51 27.89 3.43 1.00
N LEU A 52 26.97 2.53 0.64
CA LEU A 52 25.66 2.88 0.09
C LEU A 52 24.58 3.03 1.16
N ALA A 53 24.84 2.61 2.40
CA ALA A 53 23.97 2.84 3.55
C ALA A 53 24.11 4.27 4.09
N LEU A 54 23.06 4.80 4.71
CA LEU A 54 23.02 6.17 5.20
C LEU A 54 23.57 6.25 6.63
N SER A 55 24.77 6.83 6.78
CA SER A 55 25.32 7.20 8.08
C SER A 55 24.78 8.56 8.52
N HIS A 56 24.10 8.64 9.66
CA HIS A 56 23.60 9.92 10.18
C HIS A 56 24.71 10.86 10.67
N LEU A 57 25.92 10.34 10.92
CA LEU A 57 27.06 11.13 11.38
C LEU A 57 27.89 11.70 10.23
N ASN A 58 27.88 11.04 9.08
CA ASN A 58 28.59 11.48 7.89
C ASN A 58 27.76 11.07 6.65
N PRO A 59 26.65 11.79 6.37
CA PRO A 59 25.74 11.41 5.31
C PRO A 59 26.33 11.74 3.94
N GLU A 60 26.47 10.74 3.08
CA GLU A 60 26.87 10.94 1.69
C GLU A 60 25.65 11.21 0.81
N PRO A 61 25.71 12.10 -0.20
CA PRO A 61 24.53 12.47 -0.99
C PRO A 61 23.81 11.29 -1.67
N TRP A 62 24.56 10.32 -2.22
CA TRP A 62 23.96 9.14 -2.86
C TRP A 62 23.27 8.20 -1.86
N SER A 63 23.74 8.17 -0.60
CA SER A 63 23.20 7.30 0.45
C SER A 63 21.77 7.66 0.83
N PHE A 64 21.32 8.89 0.54
CA PHE A 64 19.91 9.27 0.69
C PHE A 64 18.99 8.38 -0.16
N TYR A 65 19.46 7.99 -1.34
CA TYR A 65 18.73 7.11 -2.24
C TYR A 65 19.07 5.64 -2.01
N THR A 66 20.36 5.30 -2.04
CA THR A 66 20.81 3.90 -2.11
C THR A 66 20.56 3.12 -0.82
N ALA A 67 20.49 3.79 0.33
CA ALA A 67 20.27 3.12 1.62
C ALA A 67 19.00 2.26 1.62
N HIS A 68 17.98 2.66 0.88
CA HIS A 68 16.69 1.96 0.81
C HIS A 68 16.73 0.65 0.04
N PHE A 69 17.85 0.30 -0.58
CA PHE A 69 17.99 -0.93 -1.37
C PHE A 69 19.04 -1.90 -0.81
N VAL A 70 19.79 -1.48 0.21
CA VAL A 70 20.90 -2.24 0.80
C VAL A 70 20.41 -3.05 2.00
N HIS A 71 20.88 -4.29 2.12
CA HIS A 71 20.55 -5.18 3.23
C HIS A 71 21.79 -5.93 3.71
N PHE A 72 22.03 -5.96 5.02
CA PHE A 72 23.17 -6.67 5.63
C PHE A 72 22.79 -7.99 6.30
N SER A 73 21.50 -8.35 6.30
CA SER A 73 21.03 -9.61 6.88
C SER A 73 20.00 -10.28 5.99
N ARG A 74 20.04 -11.61 5.97
CA ARG A 74 19.12 -12.43 5.16
C ARG A 74 17.67 -12.23 5.58
N GLY A 75 17.41 -12.19 6.89
CA GLY A 75 16.04 -12.01 7.41
C GLY A 75 15.45 -10.66 6.99
N HIS A 76 16.23 -9.59 7.07
CA HIS A 76 15.77 -8.26 6.65
C HIS A 76 15.48 -8.21 5.14
N PHE A 77 16.40 -8.71 4.31
CA PHE A 77 16.19 -8.81 2.87
C PHE A 77 14.94 -9.62 2.50
N LEU A 78 14.75 -10.81 3.10
CA LEU A 78 13.61 -11.66 2.76
C LEU A 78 12.28 -11.02 3.16
N ASN A 79 12.23 -10.33 4.31
CA ASN A 79 11.02 -9.63 4.75
C ASN A 79 10.63 -8.51 3.78
N ASP A 80 11.62 -7.71 3.36
CA ASP A 80 11.40 -6.60 2.43
C ASP A 80 11.08 -7.07 1.01
N ALA A 81 11.75 -8.11 0.52
CA ALA A 81 11.45 -8.72 -0.76
C ALA A 81 10.05 -9.34 -0.77
N ALA A 82 9.64 -10.02 0.31
CA ALA A 82 8.30 -10.56 0.45
C ALA A 82 7.25 -9.44 0.49
N ALA A 83 7.48 -8.38 1.27
CA ALA A 83 6.60 -7.22 1.30
C ALA A 83 6.46 -6.58 -0.09
N TYR A 84 7.56 -6.41 -0.81
CA TYR A 84 7.55 -5.90 -2.18
C TYR A 84 6.72 -6.79 -3.13
N LEU A 85 6.98 -8.10 -3.13
CA LEU A 85 6.31 -9.08 -3.98
C LEU A 85 4.81 -9.19 -3.70
N LEU A 86 4.36 -8.86 -2.50
CA LEU A 86 2.94 -8.84 -2.16
C LEU A 86 2.31 -7.48 -2.50
N LEU A 87 2.93 -6.38 -2.09
CA LEU A 87 2.31 -5.05 -2.13
C LEU A 87 2.33 -4.43 -3.53
N ALA A 88 3.46 -4.48 -4.24
CA ALA A 88 3.58 -3.83 -5.55
C ALA A 88 2.67 -4.47 -6.61
N PRO A 89 2.63 -5.82 -6.77
CA PRO A 89 1.71 -6.46 -7.70
C PRO A 89 0.23 -6.26 -7.31
N THR A 90 -0.10 -6.29 -6.01
CA THR A 90 -1.48 -6.03 -5.56
C THR A 90 -1.94 -4.63 -5.94
N ALA A 91 -1.12 -3.61 -5.68
CA ALA A 91 -1.44 -2.24 -6.09
C ALA A 91 -1.57 -2.12 -7.62
N TYR A 92 -0.67 -2.75 -8.38
CA TYR A 92 -0.73 -2.78 -9.84
C TYR A 92 -2.05 -3.37 -10.35
N LEU A 93 -2.45 -4.54 -9.82
CA LEU A 93 -3.67 -5.23 -10.24
C LEU A 93 -4.92 -4.40 -9.90
N LEU A 94 -5.00 -3.86 -8.68
CA LEU A 94 -6.13 -3.03 -8.25
C LEU A 94 -6.30 -1.79 -9.13
N PHE A 95 -5.22 -1.06 -9.42
CA PHE A 95 -5.29 0.10 -10.32
C PHE A 95 -5.59 -0.30 -11.76
N THR A 96 -5.12 -1.46 -12.22
CA THR A 96 -5.38 -1.88 -13.60
C THR A 96 -6.84 -2.32 -13.77
N TRP A 97 -7.42 -3.00 -12.79
CA TRP A 97 -8.86 -3.30 -12.79
C TRP A 97 -9.72 -2.07 -12.60
N ALA A 98 -9.17 -1.02 -11.99
CA ALA A 98 -9.81 0.30 -11.93
C ALA A 98 -9.61 1.17 -13.20
N ASP A 99 -9.07 0.59 -14.27
CA ASP A 99 -8.70 1.28 -15.53
C ASP A 99 -7.81 2.53 -15.31
N ASP A 100 -6.90 2.46 -14.35
CA ASP A 100 -6.04 3.57 -13.93
C ASP A 100 -4.56 3.18 -13.85
N ARG A 101 -4.16 2.24 -14.72
CA ARG A 101 -2.79 1.72 -14.84
C ARG A 101 -1.74 2.83 -14.99
N ALA A 102 -2.06 3.88 -15.74
CA ALA A 102 -1.16 5.02 -15.91
C ALA A 102 -0.90 5.76 -14.58
N PHE A 103 -1.87 5.80 -13.68
CA PHE A 103 -1.69 6.37 -12.35
C PHE A 103 -0.81 5.48 -11.48
N PHE A 104 -1.01 4.17 -11.50
CA PHE A 104 -0.09 3.23 -10.83
C PHE A 104 1.35 3.48 -11.25
N ARG A 105 1.64 3.54 -12.56
CA ARG A 105 3.01 3.78 -13.05
C ARG A 105 3.63 5.05 -12.45
N ARG A 106 2.89 6.17 -12.45
CA ARG A 106 3.35 7.43 -11.87
C ARG A 106 3.55 7.34 -10.36
N ALA A 107 2.57 6.82 -9.63
CA ALA A 107 2.63 6.69 -8.18
C ALA A 107 3.79 5.76 -7.75
N PHE A 108 3.94 4.63 -8.43
CA PHE A 108 5.01 3.67 -8.17
C PHE A 108 6.40 4.24 -8.48
N LEU A 109 6.56 4.97 -9.59
CA LEU A 109 7.80 5.69 -9.87
C LEU A 109 8.09 6.77 -8.83
N THR A 110 7.08 7.49 -8.34
CA THR A 110 7.25 8.44 -7.23
C THR A 110 7.75 7.74 -5.96
N VAL A 111 7.19 6.57 -5.62
CA VAL A 111 7.65 5.76 -4.50
C VAL A 111 9.10 5.32 -4.69
N LEU A 112 9.52 4.91 -5.89
CA LEU A 112 10.88 4.43 -6.12
C LEU A 112 11.93 5.52 -6.30
N LEU A 113 11.53 6.71 -6.76
CA LEU A 113 12.48 7.76 -7.15
C LEU A 113 12.52 8.91 -6.14
N ALA A 114 11.35 9.37 -5.66
CA ALA A 114 11.27 10.55 -4.80
C ALA A 114 11.27 10.18 -3.30
N PHE A 115 10.55 9.13 -2.92
CA PHE A 115 10.42 8.78 -1.51
C PHE A 115 11.73 8.34 -0.83
N PRO A 116 12.70 7.68 -1.48
CA PRO A 116 13.97 7.35 -0.82
C PRO A 116 14.64 8.63 -0.28
N VAL A 117 14.72 9.67 -1.11
CA VAL A 117 15.31 10.95 -0.73
C VAL A 117 14.49 11.64 0.36
N ALA A 118 13.16 11.69 0.23
CA ALA A 118 12.29 12.32 1.22
C ALA A 118 12.37 11.63 2.58
N LEU A 119 12.34 10.29 2.61
CA LEU A 119 12.45 9.49 3.82
C LEU A 119 13.82 9.67 4.47
N SER A 120 14.90 9.59 3.72
CA SER A 120 16.25 9.82 4.25
C SER A 120 16.42 11.23 4.83
N ALA A 121 15.88 12.25 4.16
CA ALA A 121 15.93 13.63 4.66
C ALA A 121 15.15 13.82 5.97
N VAL A 122 13.93 13.28 6.04
CA VAL A 122 13.12 13.31 7.27
C VAL A 122 13.76 12.49 8.39
N GLY A 123 14.36 11.35 8.06
CA GLY A 123 15.10 10.52 9.02
C GLY A 123 16.29 11.26 9.61
N LEU A 124 17.08 11.94 8.78
CA LEU A 124 18.27 12.70 9.20
C LEU A 124 17.92 13.93 10.06
N ALA A 125 16.72 14.49 9.90
CA ALA A 125 16.23 15.58 10.75
C ALA A 125 16.05 15.15 12.21
N LEU A 126 15.99 13.84 12.51
CA LEU A 126 15.94 13.32 13.87
C LEU A 126 17.37 13.01 14.37
N PRO A 127 17.84 13.68 15.43
CA PRO A 127 19.21 13.50 15.93
C PRO A 127 19.40 12.10 16.51
N ARG A 128 19.96 11.18 15.72
CA ARG A 128 20.21 9.78 16.09
C ARG A 128 21.57 9.32 15.56
N ARG A 129 22.28 8.52 16.36
CA ARG A 129 23.57 7.93 15.97
C ARG A 129 23.36 6.54 15.38
N VAL A 130 22.71 6.49 14.22
CA VAL A 130 22.33 5.23 13.56
C VAL A 130 22.78 5.19 12.10
N VAL A 131 22.86 3.97 11.56
CA VAL A 131 23.01 3.74 10.13
C VAL A 131 21.68 3.23 9.61
N THR A 132 21.09 3.91 8.63
CA THR A 132 19.83 3.54 8.02
C THR A 132 20.08 2.75 6.74
N TYR A 133 19.36 1.64 6.58
CA TYR A 133 19.36 0.80 5.39
C TYR A 133 18.08 -0.05 5.35
N GLY A 134 17.74 -0.58 4.19
CA GLY A 134 16.59 -1.48 3.99
C GLY A 134 15.42 -0.82 3.26
N PHE A 135 14.61 -1.65 2.60
CA PHE A 135 13.51 -1.22 1.76
C PHE A 135 12.20 -1.03 2.53
N SER A 136 12.16 -1.41 3.81
CA SER A 136 10.95 -1.41 4.65
C SER A 136 10.16 -0.09 4.66
N GLY A 137 10.83 1.07 4.63
CA GLY A 137 10.16 2.38 4.50
C GLY A 137 9.41 2.55 3.17
N LEU A 138 10.00 2.07 2.07
CA LEU A 138 9.35 2.05 0.75
C LEU A 138 8.29 0.95 0.67
N ALA A 139 8.49 -0.20 1.34
CA ALA A 139 7.46 -1.21 1.48
C ALA A 139 6.22 -0.63 2.19
N MET A 140 6.41 0.17 3.24
CA MET A 140 5.30 0.86 3.90
C MET A 140 4.65 1.92 2.99
N ALA A 141 5.40 2.57 2.13
CA ALA A 141 4.82 3.44 1.10
C ALA A 141 3.96 2.65 0.09
N LEU A 142 4.40 1.47 -0.34
CA LEU A 142 3.59 0.57 -1.16
C LEU A 142 2.34 0.09 -0.42
N PHE A 143 2.45 -0.18 0.89
CA PHE A 143 1.30 -0.50 1.74
C PHE A 143 0.26 0.64 1.77
N GLY A 144 0.70 1.89 1.94
CA GLY A 144 -0.19 3.05 1.82
C GLY A 144 -0.84 3.16 0.43
N LEU A 145 -0.08 2.88 -0.63
CA LEU A 145 -0.57 2.88 -2.01
C LEU A 145 -1.62 1.79 -2.26
N VAL A 146 -1.44 0.58 -1.73
CA VAL A 146 -2.43 -0.52 -1.78
C VAL A 146 -3.75 -0.04 -1.16
N GLY A 147 -3.68 0.69 -0.05
CA GLY A 147 -4.87 1.26 0.59
C GLY A 147 -5.67 2.19 -0.32
N VAL A 148 -4.98 3.07 -1.06
CA VAL A 148 -5.63 3.96 -2.05
C VAL A 148 -6.14 3.16 -3.26
N ALA A 149 -5.35 2.21 -3.75
CA ALA A 149 -5.71 1.37 -4.88
C ALA A 149 -6.98 0.56 -4.61
N ALA A 150 -7.17 0.07 -3.37
CA ALA A 150 -8.35 -0.67 -2.97
C ALA A 150 -9.63 0.15 -3.12
N PHE A 151 -9.65 1.40 -2.63
CA PHE A 151 -10.81 2.28 -2.80
C PHE A 151 -11.01 2.74 -4.23
N ARG A 152 -9.92 2.95 -4.99
CA ARG A 152 -10.02 3.27 -6.41
C ARG A 152 -10.64 2.11 -7.21
N TYR A 153 -10.35 0.87 -6.84
CA TYR A 153 -11.00 -0.31 -7.40
C TYR A 153 -12.47 -0.41 -6.96
N LEU A 154 -12.77 -0.20 -5.67
CA LEU A 154 -14.14 -0.25 -5.17
C LEU A 154 -15.08 0.78 -5.83
N GLU A 155 -14.56 1.93 -6.28
CA GLU A 155 -15.31 2.90 -7.10
C GLU A 155 -15.86 2.32 -8.41
N THR A 156 -15.30 1.21 -8.90
CA THR A 156 -15.79 0.52 -10.12
C THR A 156 -16.83 -0.54 -9.83
N CYS A 157 -17.03 -0.89 -8.56
CA CYS A 157 -18.05 -1.82 -8.12
C CYS A 157 -19.39 -1.10 -7.93
N PRO A 158 -20.53 -1.82 -8.06
CA PRO A 158 -21.82 -1.27 -7.67
C PRO A 158 -21.82 -0.81 -6.21
N GLY A 159 -22.37 0.35 -5.90
CA GLY A 159 -22.46 0.91 -4.55
C GLY A 159 -22.11 2.39 -4.50
N ASP A 160 -22.14 2.96 -3.30
CA ASP A 160 -21.85 4.38 -3.07
C ASP A 160 -20.43 4.61 -2.52
N ILE A 161 -19.58 3.57 -2.58
CA ILE A 161 -18.18 3.71 -2.16
C ILE A 161 -17.42 4.52 -3.18
N ASP A 162 -16.70 5.49 -2.65
CA ASP A 162 -15.77 6.29 -3.43
C ASP A 162 -14.44 6.54 -2.72
N LEU A 163 -13.51 7.23 -3.41
CA LEU A 163 -12.23 7.63 -2.83
C LEU A 163 -12.38 8.46 -1.55
N GLY A 164 -13.48 9.18 -1.35
CA GLY A 164 -13.75 9.93 -0.12
C GLY A 164 -13.82 9.06 1.13
N HIS A 165 -13.98 7.74 0.98
CA HIS A 165 -13.98 6.77 2.06
C HIS A 165 -12.57 6.25 2.42
N ALA A 166 -11.61 6.39 1.50
CA ALA A 166 -10.24 5.90 1.67
C ALA A 166 -9.55 6.38 2.96
N PRO A 167 -9.72 7.65 3.42
CA PRO A 167 -9.09 8.10 4.66
C PRO A 167 -9.42 7.23 5.88
N GLY A 168 -10.55 6.51 5.87
CA GLY A 168 -10.87 5.56 6.93
C GLY A 168 -9.81 4.50 7.15
N LEU A 169 -9.24 3.98 6.07
CA LEU A 169 -8.16 3.00 6.13
C LEU A 169 -6.88 3.61 6.70
N PHE A 170 -6.58 4.85 6.29
CA PHE A 170 -5.44 5.59 6.80
C PHE A 170 -5.53 5.78 8.31
N PHE A 171 -6.68 6.24 8.79
CA PHE A 171 -6.92 6.41 10.22
C PHE A 171 -6.94 5.06 10.94
N ALA A 172 -7.52 4.00 10.37
CA ALA A 172 -7.54 2.69 10.99
C ALA A 172 -6.13 2.14 11.24
N ALA A 173 -5.25 2.21 10.23
CA ALA A 173 -3.85 1.84 10.38
C ALA A 173 -3.12 2.75 11.38
N THR A 174 -3.38 4.07 11.33
CA THR A 174 -2.81 5.04 12.28
C THR A 174 -3.28 4.82 13.72
N THR A 175 -4.47 4.27 13.94
CA THR A 175 -4.96 3.85 15.26
C THR A 175 -4.33 2.53 15.71
N ALA A 176 -4.13 1.58 14.78
CA ALA A 176 -3.53 0.29 15.09
C ALA A 176 -2.05 0.38 15.51
N ILE A 177 -1.25 1.19 14.81
CA ILE A 177 0.19 1.35 15.09
C ILE A 177 0.49 1.71 16.56
N PRO A 178 -0.07 2.77 17.17
CA PRO A 178 0.20 3.10 18.55
C PRO A 178 -0.30 2.04 19.53
N LEU A 179 -1.40 1.34 19.22
CA LEU A 179 -1.90 0.23 20.04
C LEU A 179 -0.96 -0.99 20.04
N LEU A 180 -0.31 -1.27 18.92
CA LEU A 180 0.55 -2.44 18.75
C LEU A 180 1.97 -2.22 19.27
N VAL A 181 2.45 -0.97 19.27
CA VAL A 181 3.89 -0.67 19.30
C VAL A 181 4.29 0.26 20.43
N LEU A 182 3.46 1.26 20.73
CA LEU A 182 3.83 2.26 21.70
C LEU A 182 3.51 1.78 23.12
N PRO A 183 4.36 2.12 24.10
CA PRO A 183 4.03 1.87 25.49
C PRO A 183 2.73 2.60 25.85
N HIS A 184 1.92 2.01 26.75
CA HIS A 184 0.65 2.56 27.24
C HIS A 184 0.85 3.82 28.11
N THR A 185 1.35 4.87 27.47
CA THR A 185 1.55 6.21 28.05
C THR A 185 0.33 7.08 27.73
N PRO A 186 0.06 8.13 28.53
CA PRO A 186 -1.02 9.07 28.24
C PRO A 186 -0.94 9.67 26.84
N THR A 187 0.27 9.98 26.35
CA THR A 187 0.49 10.50 24.99
C THR A 187 0.11 9.49 23.91
N ALA A 188 0.54 8.22 24.04
CA ALA A 188 0.18 7.18 23.10
C ALA A 188 -1.34 6.91 23.10
N MET A 189 -1.98 6.96 24.28
CA MET A 189 -3.44 6.83 24.40
C MET A 189 -4.17 8.02 23.76
N ALA A 190 -3.67 9.25 23.92
CA ALA A 190 -4.23 10.43 23.29
C ALA A 190 -4.15 10.37 21.76
N LEU A 191 -2.99 9.97 21.20
CA LEU A 191 -2.83 9.76 19.75
C LEU A 191 -3.75 8.65 19.22
N THR A 192 -3.87 7.57 19.97
CA THR A 192 -4.80 6.47 19.64
C THR A 192 -6.25 6.97 19.63
N ALA A 193 -6.68 7.69 20.68
CA ALA A 193 -8.04 8.22 20.75
C ALA A 193 -8.33 9.23 19.63
N ALA A 194 -7.37 10.12 19.33
CA ALA A 194 -7.49 11.12 18.27
C ALA A 194 -7.66 10.50 16.88
N SER A 195 -6.98 9.37 16.60
CA SER A 195 -7.14 8.63 15.34
C SER A 195 -8.34 7.68 15.34
N ALA A 196 -8.77 7.17 16.50
CA ALA A 196 -9.90 6.25 16.61
C ALA A 196 -11.24 6.89 16.23
N LEU A 197 -11.45 8.17 16.55
CA LEU A 197 -12.67 8.90 16.19
C LEU A 197 -12.91 8.97 14.67
N PRO A 198 -11.97 9.47 13.85
CA PRO A 198 -12.14 9.46 12.41
C PRO A 198 -12.19 8.02 11.85
N THR A 199 -11.45 7.06 12.42
CA THR A 199 -11.57 5.64 12.08
C THR A 199 -13.01 5.15 12.21
N ALA A 200 -13.67 5.41 13.35
CA ALA A 200 -15.05 5.01 13.59
C ALA A 200 -16.03 5.70 12.64
N TYR A 201 -15.83 7.00 12.38
CA TYR A 201 -16.64 7.77 11.43
C TYR A 201 -16.57 7.18 10.01
N TYR A 202 -15.36 7.00 9.47
CA TYR A 202 -15.19 6.49 8.11
C TYR A 202 -15.56 5.01 7.99
N THR A 203 -15.34 4.20 9.03
CA THR A 203 -15.81 2.81 9.05
C THR A 203 -17.33 2.77 8.94
N ARG A 204 -18.03 3.59 9.73
CA ARG A 204 -19.49 3.70 9.66
C ARG A 204 -19.97 4.21 8.29
N SER A 205 -19.29 5.20 7.71
CA SER A 205 -19.61 5.71 6.36
C SER A 205 -19.47 4.61 5.31
N THR A 206 -18.34 3.91 5.32
CA THR A 206 -18.01 2.83 4.37
C THR A 206 -19.01 1.67 4.48
N VAL A 207 -19.34 1.26 5.71
CA VAL A 207 -20.33 0.20 5.95
C VAL A 207 -21.72 0.58 5.42
N ARG A 208 -22.11 1.86 5.53
CA ARG A 208 -23.39 2.37 5.00
C ARG A 208 -23.40 2.47 3.48
N ALA A 209 -22.26 2.79 2.87
CA ALA A 209 -22.08 2.92 1.43
C ALA A 209 -21.95 1.56 0.69
N LEU A 210 -21.81 0.44 1.43
CA LEU A 210 -21.78 -0.93 0.91
C LEU A 210 -23.15 -1.61 1.06
N PRO A 211 -24.09 -1.46 0.10
CA PRO A 211 -25.35 -2.19 0.12
C PRO A 211 -25.11 -3.71 0.05
N ARG A 212 -26.08 -4.50 0.54
CA ARG A 212 -25.99 -5.98 0.54
C ARG A 212 -25.76 -6.54 -0.87
N ASP A 213 -26.40 -5.93 -1.86
CA ASP A 213 -26.32 -6.35 -3.25
C ASP A 213 -24.95 -6.05 -3.87
N ALA A 214 -24.29 -4.96 -3.44
CA ALA A 214 -22.90 -4.67 -3.79
C ALA A 214 -21.95 -5.74 -3.25
N ARG A 215 -22.16 -6.18 -1.99
CA ARG A 215 -21.36 -7.27 -1.39
C ARG A 215 -21.54 -8.57 -2.17
N GLN A 216 -22.76 -8.90 -2.59
CA GLN A 216 -23.03 -10.06 -3.43
C GLN A 216 -22.38 -9.91 -4.83
N SER A 217 -22.42 -8.73 -5.44
CA SER A 217 -21.80 -8.48 -6.75
C SER A 217 -20.27 -8.61 -6.75
N ILE A 218 -19.61 -8.27 -5.63
CA ILE A 218 -18.17 -8.48 -5.44
C ILE A 218 -17.88 -9.97 -5.32
N VAL A 219 -18.69 -10.71 -4.54
CA VAL A 219 -18.52 -12.15 -4.28
C VAL A 219 -18.83 -13.02 -5.51
N HIS A 220 -19.77 -12.61 -6.36
CA HIS A 220 -20.21 -13.41 -7.52
C HIS A 220 -19.43 -13.15 -8.81
N ARG A 221 -18.42 -12.27 -8.80
CA ARG A 221 -17.53 -12.06 -9.94
C ARG A 221 -16.26 -12.89 -9.76
N PRO A 222 -15.98 -13.91 -10.61
CA PRO A 222 -14.76 -14.72 -10.52
C PRO A 222 -13.51 -13.83 -10.58
N GLY A 223 -12.58 -13.99 -9.63
CA GLY A 223 -11.35 -13.19 -9.52
C GLY A 223 -11.52 -11.80 -8.88
N ALA A 224 -12.74 -11.25 -8.86
CA ALA A 224 -13.00 -9.88 -8.44
C ALA A 224 -13.22 -9.72 -6.92
N ALA A 225 -13.49 -10.81 -6.18
CA ALA A 225 -13.63 -10.82 -4.72
C ALA A 225 -12.31 -11.15 -4.03
N GLU A 226 -11.47 -11.97 -4.66
CA GLU A 226 -10.23 -12.50 -4.11
C GLU A 226 -9.18 -11.40 -3.98
N LEU A 227 -9.04 -10.52 -4.98
CA LEU A 227 -8.06 -9.44 -4.92
C LEU A 227 -8.41 -8.36 -3.87
N PRO A 228 -9.66 -7.85 -3.76
CA PRO A 228 -10.02 -6.96 -2.66
C PRO A 228 -9.95 -7.63 -1.29
N GLY A 229 -10.34 -8.91 -1.20
CA GLY A 229 -10.20 -9.69 0.01
C GLY A 229 -8.73 -9.85 0.43
N PHE A 230 -7.85 -10.12 -0.53
CA PHE A 230 -6.41 -10.19 -0.32
C PHE A 230 -5.81 -8.84 0.04
N ALA A 231 -6.22 -7.76 -0.62
CA ALA A 231 -5.80 -6.40 -0.27
C ALA A 231 -6.25 -6.03 1.15
N ALA A 232 -7.49 -6.36 1.53
CA ALA A 232 -7.97 -6.16 2.89
C ALA A 232 -7.16 -7.00 3.90
N PHE A 233 -6.86 -8.26 3.58
CA PHE A 233 -5.98 -9.10 4.39
C PHE A 233 -4.59 -8.47 4.56
N LEU A 234 -3.96 -8.01 3.47
CA LEU A 234 -2.67 -7.32 3.54
C LEU A 234 -2.76 -6.08 4.42
N VAL A 235 -3.81 -5.28 4.28
CA VAL A 235 -3.99 -4.07 5.10
C VAL A 235 -4.13 -4.40 6.59
N LEU A 236 -4.86 -5.46 6.92
CA LEU A 236 -5.08 -5.87 8.30
C LEU A 236 -3.87 -6.60 8.91
N ALA A 237 -3.15 -7.40 8.12
CA ALA A 237 -2.05 -8.24 8.59
C ALA A 237 -0.70 -7.51 8.63
N SER A 238 -0.42 -6.61 7.67
CA SER A 238 0.90 -5.97 7.56
C SER A 238 1.31 -5.15 8.79
N PRO A 239 0.41 -4.46 9.53
CA PRO A 239 0.81 -3.75 10.75
C PRO A 239 1.49 -4.65 11.80
N PHE A 240 1.05 -5.90 11.92
CA PHE A 240 1.65 -6.86 12.87
C PHE A 240 3.05 -7.29 12.47
N ALA A 241 3.36 -7.32 11.17
CA ALA A 241 4.68 -7.67 10.66
C ALA A 241 5.61 -6.45 10.61
N ALA A 242 5.09 -5.30 10.19
CA ALA A 242 5.85 -4.07 9.99
C ALA A 242 6.16 -3.33 11.29
N PHE A 243 5.43 -3.62 12.36
CA PHE A 243 5.60 -2.96 13.63
C PHE A 243 5.62 -3.95 14.80
N PRO A 244 6.79 -4.59 15.06
CA PRO A 244 6.91 -5.56 16.14
C PRO A 244 6.78 -4.89 17.53
N PRO A 245 6.20 -5.58 18.54
CA PRO A 245 6.05 -5.04 19.90
C PRO A 245 7.38 -4.67 20.57
N ASN A 246 8.47 -5.32 20.18
CA ASN A 246 9.82 -4.96 20.60
C ASN A 246 10.68 -4.64 19.37
N PRO A 247 10.82 -3.36 18.99
CA PRO A 247 11.60 -2.94 17.82
C PRO A 247 13.12 -3.12 17.99
N PHE A 248 13.57 -3.49 19.19
CA PHE A 248 14.97 -3.70 19.54
C PHE A 248 15.33 -5.18 19.76
N ALA A 249 14.38 -6.11 19.64
CA ALA A 249 14.59 -7.53 19.95
C ALA A 249 15.44 -8.31 18.93
N GLY A 250 15.77 -7.72 17.78
CA GLY A 250 16.47 -8.38 16.68
C GLY A 250 17.87 -7.82 16.41
N ALA A 251 18.59 -8.47 15.50
CA ALA A 251 19.88 -7.98 14.98
C ALA A 251 19.77 -6.69 14.15
N VAL A 252 18.54 -6.29 13.79
CA VAL A 252 18.21 -5.06 13.04
C VAL A 252 17.17 -4.28 13.84
N THR A 253 17.43 -3.00 14.09
CA THR A 253 16.46 -2.10 14.72
C THR A 253 15.45 -1.62 13.70
N VAL A 254 14.16 -1.82 13.98
CA VAL A 254 13.08 -1.34 13.10
C VAL A 254 12.85 0.15 13.36
N ASP A 255 13.00 0.98 12.33
CA ASP A 255 12.67 2.40 12.43
C ASP A 255 11.15 2.62 12.26
N ILE A 256 10.43 2.43 13.37
CA ILE A 256 8.97 2.62 13.45
C ILE A 256 8.54 3.98 12.90
N PHE A 257 9.34 5.03 13.15
CA PHE A 257 9.03 6.37 12.68
C PHE A 257 9.10 6.42 11.15
N LEU A 258 10.18 5.90 10.57
CA LEU A 258 10.34 5.91 9.11
C LEU A 258 9.32 5.00 8.41
N HIS A 259 8.93 3.88 9.04
CA HIS A 259 7.83 3.03 8.59
C HIS A 259 6.52 3.81 8.53
N PHE A 260 6.17 4.53 9.60
CA PHE A 260 4.97 5.35 9.64
C PHE A 260 4.99 6.48 8.59
N VAL A 261 6.12 7.19 8.45
CA VAL A 261 6.27 8.24 7.43
C VAL A 261 6.15 7.67 6.02
N GLY A 262 6.77 6.51 5.75
CA GLY A 262 6.64 5.79 4.49
C GLY A 262 5.18 5.48 4.16
N PHE A 263 4.47 4.87 5.11
CA PHE A 263 3.03 4.63 5.01
C PHE A 263 2.24 5.91 4.73
N ALA A 264 2.48 6.98 5.49
CA ALA A 264 1.77 8.22 5.34
C ALA A 264 1.99 8.88 3.98
N LEU A 265 3.22 8.93 3.49
CA LEU A 265 3.52 9.43 2.14
C LEU A 265 2.87 8.55 1.06
N GLY A 266 2.98 7.23 1.21
CA GLY A 266 2.39 6.23 0.32
C GLY A 266 0.88 6.31 0.21
N PHE A 267 0.20 6.77 1.25
CA PHE A 267 -1.24 6.99 1.23
C PHE A 267 -1.59 8.41 0.76
N LEU A 268 -1.07 9.44 1.41
CA LEU A 268 -1.51 10.83 1.25
C LEU A 268 -1.17 11.40 -0.13
N VAL A 269 0.02 11.10 -0.66
CA VAL A 269 0.45 11.61 -1.98
C VAL A 269 -0.46 11.11 -3.11
N PRO A 270 -0.69 9.79 -3.29
CA PRO A 270 -1.60 9.33 -4.33
C PRO A 270 -3.07 9.69 -4.05
N TYR A 271 -3.52 9.66 -2.79
CA TYR A 271 -4.88 10.05 -2.43
C TYR A 271 -5.19 11.50 -2.87
N THR A 272 -4.35 12.44 -2.47
CA THR A 272 -4.51 13.86 -2.82
C THR A 272 -4.45 14.08 -4.33
N ALA A 273 -3.51 13.42 -5.03
CA ALA A 273 -3.42 13.51 -6.49
C ALA A 273 -4.71 13.04 -7.20
N LEU A 274 -5.33 11.95 -6.73
CA LEU A 274 -6.57 11.43 -7.30
C LEU A 274 -7.77 12.35 -7.00
N VAL A 275 -7.88 12.86 -5.76
CA VAL A 275 -8.93 13.79 -5.37
C VAL A 275 -8.84 15.08 -6.21
N THR A 276 -7.65 15.66 -6.35
CA THR A 276 -7.44 16.85 -7.19
C THR A 276 -7.80 16.57 -8.65
N ARG A 277 -7.44 15.40 -9.19
CA ARG A 277 -7.83 14.98 -10.55
C ARG A 277 -9.35 14.89 -10.70
N LYS A 278 -10.06 14.34 -9.71
CA LYS A 278 -11.54 14.23 -9.69
C LYS A 278 -12.17 15.63 -9.70
N CYS A 279 -11.73 16.53 -8.82
CA CYS A 279 -12.22 17.92 -8.77
C CYS A 279 -11.98 18.69 -10.08
N ALA A 280 -10.78 18.57 -10.66
CA ALA A 280 -10.43 19.25 -11.92
C ALA A 280 -11.20 18.74 -13.14
N ARG A 281 -11.76 17.51 -13.09
CA ARG A 281 -12.65 16.99 -14.11
C ARG A 281 -14.06 17.58 -13.96
N LEU A 282 -14.62 17.55 -12.75
CA LEU A 282 -15.95 18.10 -12.46
C LEU A 282 -16.06 19.59 -12.83
N SER A 283 -15.02 20.38 -12.54
CA SER A 283 -15.00 21.81 -12.90
C SER A 283 -15.00 22.07 -14.41
N ARG A 284 -14.57 21.13 -15.25
CA ARG A 284 -14.60 21.26 -16.73
C ARG A 284 -15.92 20.83 -17.33
N GLU A 285 -16.67 19.99 -16.63
CA GLU A 285 -17.98 19.51 -17.07
C GLU A 285 -19.10 20.51 -16.73
N SER A 286 -18.86 21.41 -15.76
CA SER A 286 -19.81 22.42 -15.29
C SER A 286 -19.70 23.79 -15.95
N GLY A 287 -18.72 24.01 -16.84
CA GLY A 287 -18.45 25.31 -17.49
C GLY A 287 -18.46 25.18 -19.00
#